data_AF-A0A6I7NU72-F1
#
_entry.id   AF-A0A6I7NU72-F1
#
_cell.length_a   1.000
_cell.length_b   1.000
_cell.length_c   1.000
_cell.angle_alpha   90.00
_cell.angle_beta   90.00
_cell.angle_gamma   90.00
#
_symmetry.space_group_name_H-M   'P 1'
#
loop_
_entity.id
_entity.type
_entity.pdbx_description
1 polymer ?
#
loop_
_entity_poly.entity_id
_entity_poly.type
_entity_poly.pdbx_seq_one_letter_code
_entity_poly.pdbx_strand_id
1 'polypeptide(L)' 'MPKTPDRNAPCHCGSGKKFKNCHMGKEAKKSISVIGIVGLAVVLILGILLLVTSLSGGDGRVDCPPGTVWSEAHQHCH' A
#
# COMPACT_ATOMS: atom_id res chain seq x y z
N MET A 1 3.08 -49.79 -9.44
CA MET A 1 2.86 -48.34 -9.52
C MET A 1 2.91 -47.76 -8.11
N PRO A 2 3.86 -46.89 -7.76
CA PRO A 2 3.84 -46.23 -6.45
C PRO A 2 2.58 -45.35 -6.35
N LYS A 3 1.73 -45.60 -5.34
CA LYS A 3 0.55 -44.78 -5.08
C LYS A 3 1.02 -43.38 -4.68
N THR A 4 0.67 -42.37 -5.47
CA THR A 4 0.79 -40.98 -5.03
C THR A 4 -0.16 -40.78 -3.84
N PRO A 5 0.32 -40.29 -2.69
CA PRO A 5 -0.54 -40.06 -1.54
C PRO A 5 -1.63 -39.02 -1.88
N ASP A 6 -2.87 -39.33 -1.55
CA ASP A 6 -3.99 -38.41 -1.77
C ASP A 6 -3.76 -37.10 -1.01
N ARG A 7 -3.96 -35.97 -1.69
CA ARG A 7 -3.66 -34.63 -1.16
C ARG A 7 -4.48 -34.29 0.09
N ASN A 8 -5.70 -34.81 0.18
CA ASN A 8 -6.63 -34.51 1.27
C ASN A 8 -6.61 -35.56 2.38
N ALA A 9 -6.01 -36.74 2.16
CA ALA A 9 -5.85 -37.78 3.17
C ALA A 9 -5.00 -37.32 4.38
N PRO A 10 -5.21 -37.93 5.57
CA PRO A 10 -4.33 -37.73 6.72
C PRO A 10 -2.87 -37.99 6.37
N CYS A 11 -1.97 -37.14 6.85
CA CYS A 11 -0.55 -37.30 6.59
C CYS A 11 0.02 -38.49 7.38
N HIS A 12 0.86 -39.30 6.73
CA HIS A 12 1.47 -40.50 7.30
C HIS A 12 2.47 -40.25 8.46
N CYS A 13 2.78 -38.98 8.75
CA CYS A 13 3.67 -38.61 9.85
C CYS A 13 2.97 -38.52 11.22
N GLY A 14 1.68 -38.86 11.30
CA GLY A 14 0.93 -38.83 12.56
C GLY A 14 0.51 -37.44 13.05
N SER A 15 0.76 -36.38 12.27
CA SER A 15 0.41 -34.99 12.69
C SER A 15 -1.08 -34.66 12.72
N GLY A 16 -1.95 -35.55 12.23
CA GLY A 16 -3.38 -35.29 12.05
C GLY A 16 -3.74 -34.27 10.95
N LYS A 17 -2.75 -33.66 10.28
CA LYS A 17 -2.96 -32.68 9.19
C LYS A 17 -3.17 -33.41 7.86
N LYS A 18 -3.90 -32.79 6.92
CA LYS A 18 -4.01 -33.26 5.52
C LYS A 18 -2.64 -33.30 4.85
N PHE A 19 -2.38 -34.28 3.97
CA PHE A 19 -1.09 -34.45 3.31
C PHE A 19 -0.61 -33.17 2.60
N LYS A 20 -1.50 -32.46 1.90
CA LYS A 20 -1.25 -31.14 1.26
C LYS A 20 -0.81 -30.02 2.20
N ASN A 21 -1.13 -30.11 3.49
CA ASN A 21 -0.79 -29.11 4.50
C ASN A 21 0.36 -29.56 5.42
N CYS A 22 0.98 -30.69 5.11
CA CYS A 22 2.06 -31.27 5.89
C CYS A 22 3.26 -31.55 4.96
N HIS A 23 3.48 -32.80 4.57
CA HIS A 23 4.68 -33.18 3.81
C HIS A 23 4.64 -32.78 2.33
N MET A 24 3.46 -32.45 1.78
CA MET A 24 3.32 -31.90 0.43
C MET A 24 3.20 -30.36 0.41
N GLY A 25 2.91 -29.73 1.55
CA GLY A 25 2.71 -28.29 1.66
C GLY A 25 3.99 -27.46 1.64
N LYS A 26 5.08 -28.00 1.07
CA LYS A 26 6.35 -27.29 0.83
C LYS A 26 6.31 -26.43 -0.43
N GLU A 27 5.14 -26.24 -1.04
CA GLU A 27 4.94 -25.16 -2.00
C GLU A 27 5.07 -23.86 -1.23
N ALA A 28 6.19 -23.16 -1.46
CA ALA A 28 6.54 -21.91 -0.84
C ALA A 28 5.29 -21.02 -0.72
N LYS A 29 4.73 -20.92 0.49
CA LYS A 29 3.78 -19.87 0.80
C LYS A 29 4.57 -18.60 0.54
N LYS A 30 4.35 -17.95 -0.61
CA LYS A 30 4.98 -16.68 -0.94
C LYS A 30 4.51 -15.74 0.15
N SER A 31 5.34 -15.58 1.19
CA SER A 31 5.05 -14.74 2.33
C SER A 31 5.09 -13.34 1.78
N ILE A 32 3.91 -12.81 1.50
CA ILE A 32 3.75 -11.42 1.16
C ILE A 32 4.27 -10.64 2.36
N SER A 33 5.35 -9.89 2.14
CA SER A 33 5.94 -9.07 3.19
C SER A 33 4.98 -7.96 3.54
N VAL A 34 4.45 -7.97 4.76
CA VAL A 34 3.61 -6.89 5.29
C VAL A 34 4.36 -5.57 5.20
N ILE A 35 5.67 -5.56 5.49
CA ILE A 35 6.53 -4.38 5.36
C ILE A 35 6.58 -3.90 3.90
N GLY A 36 6.65 -4.82 2.94
CA GLY A 36 6.63 -4.50 1.51
C GLY A 36 5.32 -3.84 1.07
N ILE A 37 4.18 -4.37 1.53
CA ILE A 37 2.87 -3.77 1.25
C ILE A 37 2.75 -2.39 1.90
N VAL A 38 3.10 -2.27 3.18
CA VAL A 38 3.01 -1.00 3.91
C VAL A 38 3.91 0.04 3.28
N GLY A 39 5.15 -0.33 2.93
CA GLY A 39 6.08 0.57 2.23
C GLY A 39 5.52 1.06 0.89
N LEU A 40 4.96 0.15 0.07
CA LEU A 40 4.33 0.52 -1.20
C LEU A 40 3.13 1.46 -0.98
N ALA A 41 2.26 1.16 -0.01
CA ALA A 41 1.11 1.99 0.30
C ALA A 41 1.53 3.41 0.74
N VAL A 42 2.56 3.53 1.58
CA VAL A 42 3.10 4.82 2.03
C VAL A 42 3.64 5.63 0.85
N VAL A 43 4.42 5.01 -0.04
CA VAL A 43 4.97 5.68 -1.24
C VAL A 43 3.86 6.19 -2.16
N LEU A 44 2.81 5.39 -2.37
CA LEU A 44 1.66 5.80 -3.19
C LEU A 44 0.89 6.97 -2.54
N ILE A 45 0.64 6.91 -1.23
CA ILE A 45 -0.04 7.98 -0.50
C ILE A 45 0.77 9.29 -0.58
N LEU A 46 2.08 9.24 -0.30
CA LEU A 46 2.96 10.41 -0.43
C LEU A 46 2.99 10.95 -1.86
N GLY A 47 3.10 10.07 -2.87
CA GLY A 47 3.08 10.48 -4.27
C GLY A 47 1.78 11.18 -4.66
N ILE A 48 0.64 10.66 -4.22
CA ILE A 48 -0.68 11.27 -4.46
C ILE A 48 -0.78 12.60 -3.73
N LEU A 49 -0.35 12.70 -2.47
CA LEU A 49 -0.36 13.96 -1.72
C LEU A 49 0.47 15.03 -2.41
N LEU A 50 1.70 14.71 -2.82
CA LEU A 50 2.57 15.63 -3.54
C LEU A 50 1.99 16.05 -4.89
N LEU A 51 1.38 15.10 -5.62
CA LEU A 51 0.70 15.38 -6.88
C LEU A 51 -0.47 16.34 -6.68
N VAL A 52 -1.32 16.07 -5.68
CA VAL A 52 -2.44 16.95 -5.33
C VAL A 52 -1.94 18.32 -4.94
N THR A 53 -0.92 18.46 -4.08
CA THR A 53 -0.38 19.79 -3.73
C THR A 53 0.19 20.53 -4.93
N SER A 54 0.77 19.82 -5.90
CA SER A 54 1.32 20.43 -7.12
C SER A 54 0.22 20.89 -8.08
N LEU A 55 -0.89 20.16 -8.13
CA LEU A 55 -2.05 20.48 -8.97
C LEU A 55 -2.99 21.50 -8.29
N SER A 56 -3.07 21.52 -6.97
CA SER A 56 -3.92 22.40 -6.17
C SER A 56 -3.26 23.75 -5.90
N GLY A 57 -2.56 24.34 -6.88
CA GLY A 57 -2.14 25.73 -6.81
C GLY A 57 -3.32 26.59 -6.37
N GLY A 58 -3.25 27.06 -5.12
CA GLY A 58 -4.39 27.68 -4.45
C GLY A 58 -4.82 28.94 -5.20
N ASP A 59 -6.12 29.17 -5.28
CA ASP A 59 -6.67 30.51 -5.53
C ASP A 59 -5.97 31.43 -4.52
N GLY A 60 -5.13 32.35 -4.99
CA GLY A 60 -4.27 33.24 -4.20
C GLY A 60 -5.04 34.26 -3.37
N ARG A 61 -6.12 33.84 -2.73
CA ARG A 61 -6.99 34.68 -1.92
C ARG A 61 -6.33 34.91 -0.58
N VAL A 62 -5.33 35.78 -0.61
CA VAL A 62 -4.74 36.37 0.60
C VAL A 62 -5.76 37.35 1.16
N ASP A 63 -6.16 37.14 2.41
CA ASP A 63 -7.07 38.05 3.12
C ASP A 63 -6.35 39.38 3.39
N CYS A 64 -6.62 40.36 2.54
CA CYS A 64 -6.09 41.71 2.65
C CYS A 64 -6.99 42.61 3.51
N PRO A 65 -6.42 43.61 4.20
CA PRO A 65 -7.19 44.65 4.91
C PRO A 65 -8.26 45.31 4.01
N PRO A 66 -9.39 45.76 4.57
CA PRO A 66 -10.45 46.41 3.80
C PRO A 66 -9.90 47.65 3.07
N GLY A 67 -10.13 47.71 1.76
CA GLY A 67 -9.61 48.76 0.89
C GLY A 67 -8.28 48.43 0.21
N THR A 68 -7.71 47.25 0.46
CA THR A 68 -6.47 46.79 -0.19
C THR A 68 -6.68 45.49 -0.98
N VAL A 69 -5.87 45.27 -2.01
CA VAL A 69 -5.92 44.06 -2.86
C VAL A 69 -4.57 43.37 -2.91
N TRP A 70 -4.58 42.03 -2.96
CA TRP A 70 -3.35 41.24 -3.10
C TRP A 70 -2.71 41.49 -4.47
N SER A 71 -1.40 41.75 -4.49
CA SER A 71 -0.62 41.84 -5.72
C SER A 71 0.31 40.63 -5.85
N GLU A 72 0.03 39.77 -6.82
CA GLU A 72 0.91 38.64 -7.16
C GLU A 72 2.35 39.10 -7.49
N ALA A 73 2.50 40.27 -8.12
CA ALA A 73 3.81 40.79 -8.55
C ALA A 73 4.70 41.19 -7.37
N HIS A 74 4.11 41.70 -6.28
CA HIS A 74 4.87 42.22 -5.14
C HIS A 74 4.66 41.45 -3.84
N GLN A 75 3.84 40.39 -3.85
CA GLN A 75 3.59 39.50 -2.71
C GLN A 75 3.17 40.26 -1.43
N HIS A 76 2.46 41.38 -1.58
CA HIS A 76 1.85 42.13 -0.50
C HIS A 76 0.54 42.80 -0.96
N CYS A 77 -0.28 43.21 0.03
CA CYS A 77 -1.51 43.96 -0.21
C CYS A 77 -1.18 45.43 -0.48
N HIS A 78 -1.80 46.02 -1.50
CA HIS A 78 -1.78 47.46 -1.79
C HIS A 78 -3.11 48.10 -1.48
#